data_AF-A0A7W4I4R7-F1
#
_entry.id   AF-A0A7W4I4R7-F1
#
_cell.length_a   1.000
_cell.length_b   1.000
_cell.length_c   1.000
_cell.angle_alpha   90.00
_cell.angle_beta   90.00
_cell.angle_gamma   90.00
#
_symmetry.space_group_name_H-M   'P 1'
#
loop_
_entity.id
_entity.type
_entity.pdbx_description
1 polymer ?
#
loop_
_entity_poly.entity_id
_entity_poly.type
_entity_poly.pdbx_seq_one_letter_code
_entity_poly.pdbx_strand_id
1 'polypeptide(L)'
;MSDPLPTGAKTIDAAPGVSRRALMAAGAVAGASALAPGALVPGRAVALTLSPDEARFLAVSRAVTGRQDLNPLIGTRLFAAMVRTFPNYGARIAALSRLAVAGGKPEEILARAEEANQRQTMLDLVAAWYTGSVQDRTNAPMVAYRDALMYRPTDDALPVPTYCFGTPGWWTEVPPALGVAVLSPVPVPAPAPPPVGVEAKPPAQSRILPTKPPAKEH
;
A
#
# COMPACT_ATOMS: atom_id res chain seq x y z
N MET A 1 62.94 -46.57 18.95
CA MET A 1 63.20 -47.01 17.57
C MET A 1 61.90 -46.87 16.82
N SER A 2 61.95 -46.18 15.69
CA SER A 2 60.87 -45.87 14.73
C SER A 2 59.98 -47.08 14.41
N ASP A 3 58.65 -46.90 14.31
CA ASP A 3 57.93 -46.63 13.05
C ASP A 3 56.40 -46.66 13.25
N PRO A 4 55.60 -46.06 12.33
CA PRO A 4 54.27 -45.53 12.62
C PRO A 4 53.09 -46.40 12.16
N LEU A 5 51.91 -45.96 12.63
CA LEU A 5 50.56 -46.51 12.46
C LEU A 5 50.10 -46.61 10.99
N PRO A 6 49.33 -47.65 10.63
CA PRO A 6 48.72 -47.77 9.32
C PRO A 6 47.44 -46.95 9.16
N THR A 7 47.39 -46.25 8.02
CA THR A 7 46.26 -45.60 7.38
C THR A 7 45.09 -46.56 7.13
N GLY A 8 43.89 -46.19 7.56
CA GLY A 8 42.64 -46.87 7.22
C GLY A 8 41.51 -45.86 7.07
N ALA A 9 41.19 -45.51 5.82
CA ALA A 9 40.09 -44.63 5.46
C ALA A 9 38.74 -45.24 5.84
N LYS A 10 37.88 -44.46 6.51
CA LYS A 10 36.47 -44.80 6.70
C LYS A 10 35.62 -43.75 5.99
N THR A 11 35.06 -44.16 4.86
CA THR A 11 34.02 -43.44 4.12
C THR A 11 32.79 -43.24 5.02
N ILE A 12 32.34 -41.99 5.13
CA ILE A 12 31.05 -41.63 5.71
C ILE A 12 30.05 -41.60 4.54
N ASP A 13 29.20 -42.63 4.47
CA ASP A 13 28.10 -42.67 3.51
C ASP A 13 27.07 -41.59 3.83
N ALA A 14 26.74 -40.78 2.82
CA ALA A 14 25.70 -39.77 2.87
C ALA A 14 24.31 -40.41 2.79
N ALA A 15 23.39 -40.00 3.66
CA ALA A 15 21.99 -40.42 3.63
C ALA A 15 21.30 -39.97 2.31
N PRO A 16 20.40 -40.79 1.72
CA PRO A 16 19.73 -40.43 0.48
C PRO A 16 18.70 -39.30 0.72
N GLY A 17 18.88 -38.20 -0.01
CA GLY A 17 17.98 -37.04 0.03
C GLY A 17 16.60 -37.36 -0.54
N VAL A 18 15.55 -36.94 0.18
CA VAL A 18 14.16 -37.00 -0.28
C VAL A 18 14.00 -36.17 -1.56
N SER A 19 13.62 -36.83 -2.65
CA SER A 19 13.42 -36.19 -3.95
C SER A 19 12.21 -35.26 -3.92
N ARG A 20 12.39 -34.02 -4.40
CA ARG A 20 11.32 -33.01 -4.54
C ARG A 20 10.10 -33.52 -5.34
N ARG A 21 10.26 -34.54 -6.17
CA ARG A 21 9.15 -35.19 -6.90
C ARG A 21 8.24 -36.03 -6.00
N ALA A 22 8.75 -36.61 -4.92
CA ALA A 22 7.94 -37.37 -3.97
C ALA A 22 7.01 -36.46 -3.15
N LEU A 23 7.46 -35.24 -2.84
CA LEU A 23 6.66 -34.22 -2.16
C LEU A 23 5.55 -33.64 -3.05
N MET A 24 5.76 -33.57 -4.37
CA MET A 24 4.74 -33.11 -5.31
C MET A 24 3.66 -34.15 -5.62
N ALA A 25 3.94 -35.44 -5.41
CA ALA A 25 2.96 -36.51 -5.64
C ALA A 25 2.01 -36.75 -4.43
N ALA A 26 2.42 -36.32 -3.22
CA ALA A 26 1.64 -36.53 -1.99
C ALA A 26 0.61 -35.42 -1.67
N GLY A 27 0.60 -34.31 -2.42
CA GLY A 27 -0.28 -33.16 -2.18
C GLY A 27 -1.67 -33.22 -2.83
N ALA A 28 -2.05 -34.32 -3.48
CA ALA A 28 -3.20 -34.34 -4.39
C ALA A 28 -4.53 -34.85 -3.80
N VAL A 29 -4.66 -35.15 -2.49
CA VAL A 29 -5.88 -35.80 -1.96
C VAL A 29 -6.47 -35.17 -0.69
N ALA A 30 -6.40 -33.86 -0.51
CA ALA A 30 -7.24 -33.20 0.51
C ALA A 30 -7.59 -31.76 0.12
N GLY A 31 -8.78 -31.56 -0.47
CA GLY A 31 -9.29 -30.22 -0.76
C GLY A 31 -10.43 -30.16 -1.77
N ALA A 32 -11.41 -31.07 -1.68
CA ALA A 32 -12.64 -30.95 -2.47
C ALA A 32 -13.63 -30.00 -1.76
N SER A 33 -13.52 -28.70 -2.02
CA SER A 33 -14.67 -27.76 -2.05
C SER A 33 -14.26 -26.39 -2.60
N ALA A 34 -14.99 -25.94 -3.63
CA ALA A 34 -14.94 -24.63 -4.29
C ALA A 34 -13.81 -24.37 -5.32
N LEU A 35 -13.84 -25.12 -6.42
CA LEU A 35 -13.37 -24.61 -7.72
C LEU A 35 -14.57 -24.48 -8.66
N ALA A 36 -15.19 -23.30 -8.65
CA ALA A 36 -15.91 -22.84 -9.84
C ALA A 36 -14.84 -22.46 -10.89
N PRO A 37 -14.91 -22.95 -12.15
CA PRO A 37 -13.97 -22.58 -13.19
C PRO A 37 -14.35 -21.19 -13.72
N GLY A 38 -13.94 -20.16 -12.98
CA GLY A 38 -14.11 -18.76 -13.35
C GLY A 38 -12.75 -18.09 -13.32
N ALA A 39 -12.08 -18.11 -14.46
CA ALA A 39 -10.90 -17.34 -14.86
C ALA A 39 -10.31 -16.39 -13.79
N LEU A 40 -9.04 -16.61 -13.47
CA LEU A 40 -8.14 -15.59 -12.92
C LEU A 40 -8.00 -14.47 -13.96
N VAL A 41 -8.98 -13.58 -14.00
CA VAL A 41 -8.90 -12.30 -14.69
C VAL A 41 -8.22 -11.34 -13.70
N PRO A 42 -7.00 -10.85 -13.98
CA PRO A 42 -6.45 -9.73 -13.21
C PRO A 42 -7.40 -8.54 -13.36
N GLY A 43 -7.94 -8.04 -12.25
CA GLY A 43 -8.89 -6.92 -12.24
C GLY A 43 -10.31 -7.26 -11.79
N ARG A 44 -10.61 -8.51 -11.40
CA ARG A 44 -11.88 -8.81 -10.73
C ARG A 44 -11.86 -8.22 -9.31
N ALA A 45 -12.60 -7.13 -9.11
CA ALA A 45 -12.77 -6.52 -7.80
C ALA A 45 -13.33 -7.57 -6.82
N VAL A 46 -12.56 -7.90 -5.79
CA VAL A 46 -13.06 -8.68 -4.67
C VAL A 46 -14.12 -7.81 -3.98
N ALA A 47 -15.37 -8.28 -3.96
CA ALA A 47 -16.43 -7.59 -3.24
C ALA A 47 -16.05 -7.56 -1.75
N LEU A 48 -15.90 -6.35 -1.19
CA LEU A 48 -15.62 -6.18 0.22
C LEU A 48 -16.90 -6.47 1.01
N THR A 49 -16.92 -7.57 1.75
CA THR A 49 -17.99 -7.85 2.71
C THR A 49 -17.72 -7.08 3.99
N LEU A 50 -18.62 -6.15 4.33
CA LEU A 50 -18.54 -5.37 5.57
C LEU A 50 -19.27 -6.08 6.70
N SER A 51 -18.69 -6.08 7.89
CA SER A 51 -19.43 -6.40 9.11
C SER A 51 -20.53 -5.34 9.37
N PRO A 52 -21.56 -5.66 10.19
CA PRO A 52 -22.60 -4.68 10.53
C PRO A 52 -22.07 -3.38 11.12
N ASP A 53 -20.98 -3.45 11.91
CA ASP A 53 -20.37 -2.28 12.52
C ASP A 53 -19.57 -1.44 11.54
N GLU A 54 -18.85 -2.06 10.60
CA GLU A 54 -18.16 -1.37 9.52
C GLU A 54 -19.14 -0.70 8.56
N ALA A 55 -20.23 -1.38 8.21
CA ALA A 55 -21.30 -0.81 7.40
C ALA A 55 -21.95 0.40 8.10
N ARG A 56 -22.19 0.30 9.41
CA ARG A 56 -22.69 1.42 10.22
C ARG A 56 -21.70 2.59 10.24
N PHE A 57 -20.43 2.33 10.49
CA PHE A 57 -19.39 3.35 10.47
C PHE A 57 -19.34 4.08 9.13
N LEU A 58 -19.36 3.34 8.01
CA LEU A 58 -19.34 3.93 6.68
C LEU A 58 -20.60 4.75 6.41
N ALA A 59 -21.79 4.27 6.80
CA ALA A 59 -23.04 5.02 6.65
C ALA A 59 -23.03 6.34 7.42
N VAL A 60 -22.59 6.32 8.69
CA VAL A 60 -22.43 7.54 9.49
C VAL A 60 -21.41 8.47 8.84
N SER A 61 -20.27 7.93 8.41
CA SER A 61 -19.22 8.70 7.74
C SER A 61 -19.74 9.46 6.52
N ARG A 62 -20.53 8.81 5.67
CA ARG A 62 -21.14 9.44 4.49
C ARG A 62 -22.10 10.56 4.89
N ALA A 63 -22.92 10.33 5.91
CA ALA A 63 -23.88 11.33 6.40
C ALA A 63 -23.17 12.57 6.98
N VAL A 64 -22.17 12.38 7.86
CA VAL A 64 -21.49 13.50 8.55
C VAL A 64 -20.50 14.25 7.66
N THR A 65 -19.99 13.62 6.60
CA THR A 65 -19.09 14.29 5.63
C THR A 65 -19.86 14.85 4.44
N GLY A 66 -21.12 14.47 4.24
CA GLY A 66 -21.89 14.78 3.05
C GLY A 66 -21.39 14.09 1.77
N ARG A 67 -20.49 13.09 1.87
CA ARG A 67 -19.86 12.43 0.72
C ARG A 67 -20.36 11.00 0.57
N GLN A 68 -20.92 10.66 -0.59
CA GLN A 68 -21.42 9.30 -0.86
C GLN A 68 -20.35 8.35 -1.39
N ASP A 69 -19.29 8.90 -1.98
CA ASP A 69 -18.22 8.19 -2.68
C ASP A 69 -17.06 7.76 -1.76
N LEU A 70 -17.28 7.70 -0.44
CA LEU A 70 -16.28 7.21 0.50
C LEU A 70 -15.90 5.75 0.20
N ASN A 71 -14.60 5.49 0.12
CA ASN A 71 -14.04 4.18 -0.15
C ASN A 71 -14.31 3.22 1.03
N PRO A 72 -15.04 2.10 0.81
CA PRO A 72 -15.37 1.16 1.88
C PRO A 72 -14.15 0.53 2.56
N LEU A 73 -13.06 0.27 1.83
CA LEU A 73 -11.85 -0.33 2.39
C LEU A 73 -11.13 0.64 3.34
N ILE A 74 -11.09 1.93 2.99
CA ILE A 74 -10.56 2.97 3.88
C ILE A 74 -11.46 3.06 5.11
N GLY A 75 -12.78 3.03 4.93
CA GLY A 75 -13.75 3.04 6.03
C GLY A 75 -13.52 1.91 7.03
N THR A 76 -13.34 0.67 6.55
CA THR A 76 -13.02 -0.50 7.40
C THR A 76 -11.72 -0.29 8.18
N ARG A 77 -10.64 0.16 7.51
CA ARG A 77 -9.34 0.36 8.16
C ARG A 77 -9.38 1.50 9.17
N LEU A 78 -10.11 2.58 8.86
CA LEU A 78 -10.29 3.73 9.73
C LEU A 78 -11.10 3.34 10.96
N PHE A 79 -12.21 2.62 10.79
CA PHE A 79 -12.99 2.09 11.92
C PHE A 79 -12.13 1.23 12.85
N ALA A 80 -11.38 0.27 12.29
CA ALA A 80 -10.50 -0.59 13.07
C ALA A 80 -9.42 0.21 13.82
N ALA A 81 -8.86 1.26 13.21
CA ALA A 81 -7.91 2.15 13.85
C ALA A 81 -8.55 2.95 14.99
N MET A 82 -9.73 3.53 14.77
CA MET A 82 -10.47 4.29 15.80
C MET A 82 -10.84 3.41 16.99
N VAL A 83 -11.27 2.16 16.77
CA VAL A 83 -11.58 1.20 17.86
C VAL A 83 -10.36 0.87 18.72
N ARG A 84 -9.17 0.74 18.10
CA ARG A 84 -7.92 0.52 18.85
C ARG A 84 -7.46 1.76 19.62
N THR A 85 -7.80 2.94 19.13
CA THR A 85 -7.29 4.21 19.65
C THR A 85 -8.20 4.82 20.72
N PHE A 86 -9.52 4.68 20.57
CA PHE A 86 -10.51 5.31 21.44
C PHE A 86 -11.33 4.27 22.21
N PRO A 87 -11.39 4.36 23.55
CA PRO A 87 -12.22 3.48 24.35
C PRO A 87 -13.70 3.58 23.96
N ASN A 88 -14.37 2.42 23.90
CA ASN A 88 -15.80 2.30 23.62
C ASN A 88 -16.24 2.92 22.28
N TYR A 89 -15.34 3.05 21.30
CA TYR A 89 -15.64 3.73 20.04
C TYR A 89 -16.81 3.11 19.27
N GLY A 90 -16.94 1.77 19.26
CA GLY A 90 -18.08 1.09 18.64
C GLY A 90 -19.44 1.53 19.18
N ALA A 91 -19.54 1.68 20.51
CA ALA A 91 -20.76 2.18 21.17
C ALA A 91 -21.03 3.65 20.84
N ARG A 92 -19.98 4.50 20.78
CA ARG A 92 -20.09 5.91 20.39
C ARG A 92 -20.60 6.05 18.95
N ILE A 93 -20.09 5.24 18.02
CA ILE A 93 -20.57 5.21 16.63
C ILE A 93 -22.01 4.70 16.53
N ALA A 94 -22.41 3.71 17.34
CA ALA A 94 -23.80 3.28 17.39
C ALA A 94 -24.75 4.35 17.96
N ALA A 95 -24.28 5.19 18.89
CA ALA A 95 -25.03 6.35 19.35
C ALA A 95 -25.16 7.40 18.24
N LEU A 96 -24.05 7.77 17.60
CA LEU A 96 -24.04 8.74 16.51
C LEU A 96 -24.86 8.28 15.30
N SER A 97 -24.88 6.98 15.00
CA SER A 97 -25.71 6.46 13.91
C SER A 97 -27.19 6.68 14.13
N ARG A 98 -27.68 6.54 15.37
CA ARG A 98 -29.10 6.79 15.67
C ARG A 98 -29.50 8.24 15.42
N LEU A 99 -28.58 9.19 15.64
CA LEU A 99 -28.79 10.60 15.34
C LEU A 99 -28.78 10.86 13.83
N ALA A 100 -27.89 10.18 13.10
CA ALA A 100 -27.74 10.33 11.65
C ALA A 100 -28.90 9.69 10.84
N VAL A 101 -29.64 8.70 11.39
CA VAL A 101 -30.77 8.04 10.69
C VAL A 101 -31.86 9.04 10.28
N ALA A 102 -32.06 10.10 11.06
CA ALA A 102 -33.05 11.13 10.73
C ALA A 102 -32.66 11.98 9.50
N GLY A 103 -31.50 11.74 8.87
CA GLY A 103 -31.06 12.40 7.66
C GLY A 103 -30.78 13.89 7.87
N GLY A 104 -30.72 14.66 6.78
CA GLY A 104 -30.41 16.08 6.82
C GLY A 104 -28.96 16.41 6.47
N LYS A 105 -28.63 17.69 6.52
CA LYS A 105 -27.29 18.18 6.20
C LYS A 105 -26.32 17.93 7.36
N PRO A 106 -25.00 17.85 7.11
CA PRO A 106 -24.00 17.65 8.17
C PRO A 106 -24.16 18.57 9.39
N GLU A 107 -24.49 19.85 9.18
CA GLU A 107 -24.71 20.84 10.24
C GLU A 107 -25.91 20.49 11.14
N GLU A 108 -26.98 19.92 10.59
CA GLU A 108 -28.15 19.48 11.34
C GLU A 108 -27.85 18.20 12.13
N ILE A 109 -27.01 17.32 11.59
CA ILE A 109 -26.51 16.14 12.31
C ILE A 109 -25.61 16.59 13.48
N LEU A 110 -24.76 17.60 13.27
CA LEU A 110 -23.91 18.16 14.30
C LEU A 110 -24.72 18.75 15.44
N ALA A 111 -25.75 19.55 15.15
CA ALA A 111 -26.62 20.13 16.18
C ALA A 111 -27.25 19.03 17.08
N ARG A 112 -27.79 17.97 16.49
CA ARG A 112 -28.31 16.81 17.24
C ARG A 112 -27.22 16.08 18.03
N ALA A 113 -26.01 15.98 17.48
CA ALA A 113 -24.87 15.40 18.18
C ALA A 113 -24.43 16.26 19.36
N GLU A 114 -24.54 17.59 19.29
CA GLU A 114 -24.27 18.49 20.41
C GLU A 114 -25.26 18.28 21.55
N GLU A 115 -26.56 18.27 21.25
CA GLU A 115 -27.62 17.98 22.24
C GLU A 115 -27.44 16.61 22.93
N ALA A 116 -26.94 15.62 22.18
CA ALA A 116 -26.73 14.25 22.66
C ALA A 116 -25.33 13.99 23.24
N ASN A 117 -24.50 15.01 23.47
CA ASN A 117 -23.11 14.88 23.93
C ASN A 117 -22.22 13.97 23.04
N GLN A 118 -22.51 13.90 21.74
CA GLN A 118 -21.75 13.17 20.72
C GLN A 118 -20.94 14.08 19.78
N ARG A 119 -20.92 15.40 20.04
CA ARG A 119 -20.15 16.38 19.26
C ARG A 119 -18.71 15.95 19.00
N GLN A 120 -17.98 15.59 20.07
CA GLN A 120 -16.57 15.23 19.94
C GLN A 120 -16.39 13.96 19.10
N THR A 121 -17.23 12.93 19.29
CA THR A 121 -17.21 11.71 18.48
C THR A 121 -17.37 12.04 16.99
N MET A 122 -18.30 12.94 16.64
CA MET A 122 -18.51 13.35 15.26
C MET A 122 -17.31 14.12 14.70
N LEU A 123 -16.73 15.03 15.47
CA LEU A 123 -15.54 15.79 15.05
C LEU A 123 -14.32 14.89 14.89
N ASP A 124 -14.09 13.94 15.79
CA ASP A 124 -13.00 12.96 15.69
C ASP A 124 -13.17 12.09 14.44
N LEU A 125 -14.39 11.66 14.14
CA LEU A 125 -14.71 10.91 12.93
C LEU A 125 -14.42 11.74 11.66
N VAL A 126 -14.89 12.98 11.61
CA VAL A 126 -14.67 13.87 10.46
C VAL A 126 -13.19 14.16 10.30
N ALA A 127 -12.49 14.52 11.38
CA ALA A 127 -11.05 14.74 11.38
C ALA A 127 -10.32 13.53 10.80
N ALA A 128 -10.67 12.32 11.24
CA ALA A 128 -10.03 11.10 10.79
C ALA A 128 -10.17 10.84 9.28
N TRP A 129 -11.29 11.24 8.67
CA TRP A 129 -11.47 11.19 7.22
C TRP A 129 -10.70 12.30 6.48
N TYR A 130 -10.67 13.51 7.05
CA TYR A 130 -10.01 14.65 6.42
C TYR A 130 -8.49 14.58 6.47
N THR A 131 -7.92 14.06 7.55
CA THR A 131 -6.47 13.90 7.71
C THR A 131 -5.97 12.52 7.29
N GLY A 132 -6.86 11.53 7.26
CA GLY A 132 -6.51 10.11 7.08
C GLY A 132 -5.85 9.48 8.31
N SER A 133 -5.69 10.21 9.42
CA SER A 133 -5.10 9.76 10.68
C SER A 133 -6.13 9.82 11.80
N VAL A 134 -6.06 8.90 12.77
CA VAL A 134 -7.08 8.84 13.84
C VAL A 134 -6.91 9.88 14.95
N GLN A 135 -5.77 10.55 15.03
CA GLN A 135 -5.43 11.56 16.05
C GLN A 135 -4.48 12.60 15.48
N ASP A 136 -4.51 13.80 16.05
CA ASP A 136 -3.55 14.87 15.77
C ASP A 136 -2.39 14.81 16.78
N ARG A 137 -1.51 13.84 16.60
CA ARG A 137 -0.27 13.71 17.38
C ARG A 137 0.79 12.91 16.62
N THR A 138 2.04 13.07 17.02
CA THR A 138 3.14 12.24 16.54
C THR A 138 2.85 10.75 16.78
N ASN A 139 3.13 9.92 15.78
CA ASN A 139 2.89 8.47 15.77
C ASN A 139 1.42 8.05 15.88
N ALA A 140 0.48 8.94 15.54
CA ALA A 140 -0.92 8.53 15.36
C ALA A 140 -1.04 7.50 14.21
N PRO A 141 -1.90 6.48 14.34
CA PRO A 141 -2.17 5.55 13.25
C PRO A 141 -2.59 6.28 11.96
N MET A 142 -1.80 6.11 10.90
CA MET A 142 -2.05 6.65 9.57
C MET A 142 -2.73 5.59 8.71
N VAL A 143 -3.94 5.87 8.22
CA VAL A 143 -4.75 4.92 7.44
C VAL A 143 -4.69 5.20 5.95
N ALA A 144 -4.85 6.46 5.55
CA ALA A 144 -4.96 6.84 4.15
C ALA A 144 -4.38 8.24 3.91
N TYR A 145 -3.09 8.31 3.55
CA TYR A 145 -2.42 9.60 3.35
C TYR A 145 -2.85 10.26 2.04
N ARG A 146 -2.72 9.53 0.92
CA ARG A 146 -3.09 10.05 -0.40
C ARG A 146 -4.59 10.33 -0.53
N ASP A 147 -5.41 9.45 0.04
CA ASP A 147 -6.88 9.51 -0.12
C ASP A 147 -7.57 10.34 0.98
N ALA A 148 -6.82 11.07 1.80
CA ALA A 148 -7.36 11.95 2.83
C ALA A 148 -8.25 13.04 2.20
N LEU A 149 -9.43 13.28 2.78
CA LEU A 149 -10.43 14.14 2.13
C LEU A 149 -9.98 15.60 1.97
N MET A 150 -9.03 16.07 2.79
CA MET A 150 -8.54 17.45 2.71
C MET A 150 -7.82 17.77 1.39
N TYR A 151 -7.31 16.76 0.67
CA TYR A 151 -6.62 16.98 -0.61
C TYR A 151 -7.58 17.07 -1.80
N ARG A 152 -8.81 16.54 -1.68
CA ARG A 152 -9.77 16.48 -2.79
C ARG A 152 -10.19 17.84 -3.34
N PRO A 153 -10.42 18.89 -2.53
CA PRO A 153 -10.85 20.19 -3.07
C PRO A 153 -9.80 20.90 -3.93
N THR A 154 -8.54 20.44 -3.90
CA THR A 154 -7.41 21.06 -4.61
C THR A 154 -6.67 20.06 -5.49
N ASP A 155 -7.27 18.92 -5.82
CA ASP A 155 -6.59 17.84 -6.53
C ASP A 155 -6.26 18.17 -8.00
N ASP A 156 -6.90 19.21 -8.53
CA ASP A 156 -6.73 19.77 -9.86
C ASP A 156 -5.53 20.72 -9.97
N ALA A 157 -5.08 21.30 -8.86
CA ALA A 157 -4.04 22.33 -8.83
C ALA A 157 -2.89 22.06 -7.85
N LEU A 158 -3.10 21.24 -6.81
CA LEU A 158 -2.10 20.96 -5.78
C LEU A 158 -1.87 19.45 -5.64
N PRO A 159 -0.61 18.98 -5.70
CA PRO A 159 -0.29 17.60 -5.37
C PRO A 159 -0.55 17.29 -3.90
N VAL A 160 -0.89 16.03 -3.63
CA VAL A 160 -0.60 15.44 -2.32
C VAL A 160 0.92 15.49 -2.11
N PRO A 161 1.43 15.98 -0.97
CA PRO A 161 2.87 16.08 -0.77
C PRO A 161 3.56 14.72 -0.95
N THR A 162 4.80 14.73 -1.44
CA THR A 162 5.60 13.55 -1.83
C THR A 162 5.10 12.79 -3.08
N TYR A 163 3.95 13.14 -3.66
CA TYR A 163 3.48 12.57 -4.93
C TYR A 163 3.84 13.49 -6.09
N CYS A 164 4.43 12.92 -7.14
CA CYS A 164 4.66 13.64 -8.38
C CYS A 164 3.30 14.02 -9.01
N PHE A 165 3.24 15.24 -9.53
CA PHE A 165 2.08 15.80 -10.19
C PHE A 165 2.57 16.61 -11.40
N GLY A 166 1.91 16.42 -12.53
CA GLY A 166 2.27 17.09 -13.79
C GLY A 166 3.68 16.79 -14.32
N THR A 167 4.04 17.49 -15.39
CA THR A 167 5.40 17.55 -15.92
C THR A 167 6.23 18.59 -15.17
N PRO A 168 7.57 18.48 -15.11
CA PRO A 168 8.41 19.54 -14.56
C PRO A 168 8.03 20.90 -15.16
N GLY A 169 7.86 21.92 -14.31
CA GLY A 169 7.41 23.25 -14.73
C GLY A 169 5.90 23.48 -14.67
N TRP A 170 5.07 22.46 -14.36
CA TRP A 170 3.60 22.61 -14.30
C TRP A 170 3.13 23.77 -13.40
N TRP A 171 3.89 24.11 -12.35
CA TRP A 171 3.56 25.16 -11.39
C TRP A 171 3.68 26.59 -11.96
N THR A 172 4.21 26.76 -13.17
CA THR A 172 4.26 28.08 -13.85
C THR A 172 3.04 28.32 -14.74
N GLU A 173 2.21 27.31 -14.96
CA GLU A 173 0.99 27.43 -15.75
C GLU A 173 -0.11 28.15 -14.98
N VAL A 174 -1.04 28.79 -15.71
CA VAL A 174 -2.23 29.39 -15.10
C VAL A 174 -3.10 28.26 -14.55
N PRO A 175 -3.49 28.29 -13.26
CA PRO A 175 -4.36 27.27 -12.68
C PRO A 175 -5.66 27.15 -13.49
N PRO A 176 -6.22 25.93 -13.61
CA PRO A 176 -7.50 25.74 -14.26
C PRO A 176 -8.59 26.61 -13.62
N ALA A 177 -9.60 26.99 -14.40
CA ALA A 177 -10.78 27.63 -13.85
C ALA A 177 -11.47 26.69 -12.84
N LEU A 178 -12.04 27.26 -11.78
CA LEU A 178 -12.73 26.49 -10.75
C LEU A 178 -13.79 25.56 -11.36
N GLY A 179 -13.74 24.27 -11.01
CA GLY A 179 -14.69 23.26 -11.48
C GLY A 179 -14.31 22.55 -12.78
N VAL A 180 -13.11 22.80 -13.32
CA VAL A 180 -12.55 22.01 -14.43
C VAL A 180 -11.69 20.89 -13.86
N ALA A 181 -12.19 19.64 -13.89
CA ALA A 181 -11.44 18.48 -13.45
C ALA A 181 -10.22 18.25 -14.36
N VAL A 182 -9.01 18.47 -13.83
CA VAL A 182 -7.78 18.03 -14.50
C VAL A 182 -7.65 16.52 -14.25
N LEU A 183 -7.99 15.72 -15.26
CA LEU A 183 -7.84 14.27 -15.16
C LEU A 183 -6.35 13.91 -15.00
N SER A 184 -5.95 13.58 -13.76
CA SER A 184 -5.04 12.48 -13.34
C SER A 184 -3.67 12.30 -14.05
N PRO A 185 -2.67 11.68 -13.38
CA PRO A 185 -1.26 11.74 -13.82
C PRO A 185 -1.08 11.17 -15.22
N VAL A 186 -0.19 11.79 -16.00
CA VAL A 186 0.25 11.27 -17.30
C VAL A 186 0.66 9.80 -17.12
N PRO A 187 0.12 8.87 -17.93
CA PRO A 187 0.57 7.48 -17.94
C PRO A 187 2.09 7.45 -18.08
N VAL A 188 2.80 6.85 -17.13
CA VAL A 188 4.23 6.59 -17.28
C VAL A 188 4.37 5.71 -18.52
N PRO A 189 5.13 6.11 -19.56
CA PRO A 189 5.40 5.24 -20.70
C PRO A 189 5.97 3.92 -20.16
N ALA A 190 5.54 2.79 -20.73
CA ALA A 190 6.10 1.49 -20.36
C ALA A 190 7.63 1.59 -20.36
N PRO A 191 8.34 0.99 -19.37
CA PRO A 191 9.79 1.05 -19.31
C PRO A 191 10.34 0.62 -20.67
N ALA A 192 11.29 1.39 -21.20
CA ALA A 192 11.92 1.08 -22.47
C ALA A 192 12.37 -0.40 -22.45
N PRO A 193 12.17 -1.15 -23.56
CA PRO A 193 12.69 -2.50 -23.64
C PRO A 193 14.18 -2.45 -23.28
N PRO A 194 14.70 -3.45 -22.54
CA PRO A 194 16.11 -3.47 -22.17
C PRO A 194 16.95 -3.26 -23.43
N PRO A 195 18.01 -2.43 -23.39
CA PRO A 195 18.81 -2.18 -24.57
C PRO A 195 19.27 -3.52 -25.12
N VAL A 196 18.95 -3.79 -26.40
CA VAL A 196 19.49 -4.94 -27.11
C VAL A 196 21.00 -4.75 -27.04
N GLY A 197 21.69 -5.68 -26.38
CA GLY A 197 23.13 -5.63 -26.23
C GLY A 197 23.78 -5.60 -27.59
N VAL A 198 24.21 -4.42 -28.03
CA VAL A 198 25.11 -4.31 -29.17
C VAL A 198 26.48 -4.65 -28.62
N GLU A 199 27.03 -5.77 -29.07
CA GLU A 199 28.33 -6.26 -28.65
C GLU A 199 29.38 -5.15 -28.83
N ALA A 200 29.87 -4.61 -27.71
CA ALA A 200 30.88 -3.58 -27.74
C ALA A 200 32.17 -4.20 -28.28
N LYS A 201 32.69 -3.62 -29.37
CA LYS A 201 34.02 -3.95 -29.88
C LYS A 201 35.03 -3.90 -28.72
N PRO A 202 35.85 -4.95 -28.51
CA PRO A 202 36.76 -5.00 -27.37
C PRO A 202 37.70 -3.78 -27.37
N PRO A 203 38.00 -3.20 -26.20
CA PRO A 203 38.93 -2.08 -26.11
C PRO A 203 40.30 -2.51 -26.64
N ALA A 204 40.97 -1.61 -27.36
CA ALA A 204 42.31 -1.85 -27.87
C ALA A 204 43.25 -2.16 -26.69
N GLN A 205 43.90 -3.32 -26.74
CA GLN A 205 44.85 -3.73 -25.72
C GLN A 205 46.03 -2.75 -25.70
N SER A 206 46.33 -2.18 -24.53
CA SER A 206 47.51 -1.35 -24.30
C SER A 206 48.77 -2.20 -24.52
N ARG A 207 49.57 -1.82 -25.51
CA ARG A 207 50.84 -2.48 -25.86
C ARG A 207 51.83 -2.32 -24.70
N ILE A 208 52.23 -3.41 -24.07
CA ILE A 208 53.27 -3.39 -23.02
C ILE A 208 54.60 -2.99 -23.69
N LEU A 209 55.22 -1.92 -23.21
CA LEU A 209 56.57 -1.52 -23.63
C LEU A 209 57.59 -2.55 -23.11
N PRO A 210 58.56 -2.98 -23.94
CA PRO A 210 59.57 -3.94 -23.50
C PRO A 210 60.48 -3.31 -22.43
N THR A 211 60.76 -4.06 -21.38
CA THR A 211 61.69 -3.68 -20.31
C THR A 211 63.14 -3.71 -20.82
N LYS A 212 63.91 -2.67 -20.46
CA LYS A 212 65.33 -2.53 -20.80
C LYS A 212 66.15 -3.63 -20.08
N PRO A 213 67.05 -4.37 -20.77
CA PRO A 213 67.89 -5.36 -20.11
C PRO A 213 68.96 -4.70 -19.23
N PRO A 214 69.42 -5.36 -18.15
CA PRO A 214 70.43 -4.81 -17.26
C PRO A 214 71.81 -4.76 -17.95
N ALA A 215 72.56 -3.70 -17.64
CA ALA A 215 73.93 -3.50 -18.10
C ALA A 215 74.86 -4.60 -17.52
N LYS A 216 75.76 -5.13 -18.36
CA LYS A 216 76.83 -6.02 -17.93
C LYS A 216 77.94 -5.18 -17.30
N GLU A 217 78.25 -5.42 -16.03
CA GLU A 217 79.51 -4.99 -15.43
C GLU A 217 80.59 -6.05 -15.68
N HIS A 218 81.80 -5.57 -15.94
CA HIS A 218 83.03 -6.32 -16.20
C HIS A 218 83.79 -6.61 -14.91
#